data_AF-A0A0G1VWD2-F1
#
_entry.id   AF-A0A0G1VWD2-F1
#
_cell.length_a   1.000
_cell.length_b   1.000
_cell.length_c   1.000
_cell.angle_alpha   90.00
_cell.angle_beta   90.00
_cell.angle_gamma   90.00
#
_symmetry.space_group_name_H-M   'P 1'
#
loop_
_entity.id
_entity.type
_entity.pdbx_description
1 polymer ?
#
loop_
_entity_poly.entity_id
_entity_poly.type
_entity_poly.pdbx_seq_one_letter_code
_entity_poly.pdbx_strand_id
1 'polypeptide(L)'
;MTKSSPPPSSLSRPLNGNLELTLTIPWSRVHSAYESAVAETVADTELPGFRKSKAPRSLVEPKLDRNQTLSHALGHLIPKEYEAAVKKHALKPLLHPQIKIVSGKEGEDWVFRAVTCEAPKVTLPKKLLPLDKLIEACKILIPDLLVEEEANHRLAGLVENLTQLGTSVDQYLSTKKLTAEELKAQMAKQAREDLSVEFILLEVQKLKKLPDRAQTLEYLKSLV
;
A
#
# COMPACT_ATOMS: atom_id res chain seq x y z
N MET A 1 -26.72 6.64 29.42
CA MET A 1 -26.65 6.33 27.97
C MET A 1 -25.19 6.05 27.64
N THR A 2 -24.86 4.79 27.37
CA THR A 2 -23.49 4.29 27.19
C THR A 2 -22.87 4.87 25.92
N LYS A 3 -21.87 5.76 26.06
CA LYS A 3 -20.99 6.13 24.95
C LYS A 3 -20.20 4.89 24.55
N SER A 4 -20.66 4.20 23.51
CA SER A 4 -19.90 3.12 22.89
C SER A 4 -18.67 3.75 22.24
N SER A 5 -17.51 3.66 22.91
CA SER A 5 -16.23 4.01 22.28
C SER A 5 -16.11 3.22 20.98
N PRO A 6 -15.66 3.83 19.86
CA PRO A 6 -15.42 3.10 18.63
C PRO A 6 -14.44 1.95 18.90
N PRO A 7 -14.60 0.80 18.22
CA PRO A 7 -13.61 -0.26 18.34
C PRO A 7 -12.23 0.28 17.93
N PRO A 8 -11.14 -0.15 18.59
CA PRO A 8 -9.79 0.35 18.33
C PRO A 8 -9.35 0.08 16.87
N SER A 9 -9.96 -0.93 16.24
CA SER A 9 -9.83 -1.19 14.81
C SER A 9 -11.13 -1.78 14.25
N SER A 10 -11.50 -1.41 13.02
CA SER A 10 -12.56 -2.07 12.24
C SER A 10 -12.09 -2.37 10.82
N LEU A 11 -12.50 -3.54 10.29
CA LEU A 11 -12.15 -4.00 8.96
C LEU A 11 -13.36 -3.93 8.02
N SER A 12 -13.16 -3.39 6.82
CA SER A 12 -14.10 -3.41 5.70
C SER A 12 -13.45 -4.06 4.47
N ARG A 13 -14.26 -4.78 3.68
CA ARG A 13 -13.87 -5.45 2.43
C ARG A 13 -14.76 -4.93 1.28
N PRO A 14 -14.44 -3.76 0.71
CA PRO A 14 -15.17 -3.23 -0.45
C PRO A 14 -15.17 -4.17 -1.66
N LEU A 15 -16.14 -3.99 -2.55
CA LEU A 15 -16.33 -4.82 -3.76
C LEU A 15 -15.17 -4.72 -4.76
N ASN A 16 -14.33 -3.70 -4.64
CA ASN A 16 -13.14 -3.51 -5.46
C ASN A 16 -11.95 -4.41 -5.06
N GLY A 17 -12.14 -5.33 -4.11
CA GLY A 17 -11.12 -6.29 -3.68
C GLY A 17 -10.09 -5.72 -2.69
N ASN A 18 -10.18 -4.43 -2.33
CA ASN A 18 -9.33 -3.82 -1.33
C ASN A 18 -9.73 -4.25 0.10
N LEU A 19 -8.83 -3.98 1.02
CA LEU A 19 -9.00 -4.08 2.46
C LEU A 19 -8.87 -2.70 3.06
N GLU A 20 -9.88 -2.29 3.82
CA GLU A 20 -9.83 -1.02 4.55
C GLU A 20 -9.87 -1.28 6.04
N LEU A 21 -8.82 -0.86 6.74
CA LEU A 21 -8.75 -0.86 8.19
C LEU A 21 -8.94 0.56 8.69
N THR A 22 -9.98 0.78 9.49
CA THR A 22 -10.13 2.00 10.28
C THR A 22 -9.44 1.79 11.62
N LEU A 23 -8.48 2.63 11.95
CA LEU A 23 -7.75 2.63 13.21
C LEU A 23 -8.21 3.82 14.03
N THR A 24 -8.73 3.57 15.23
CA THR A 24 -9.10 4.61 16.19
C THR A 24 -8.06 4.63 17.29
N ILE A 25 -7.22 5.67 17.30
CA ILE A 25 -6.09 5.81 18.21
C ILE A 25 -6.46 6.87 19.26
N PRO A 26 -6.47 6.54 20.55
CA PRO A 26 -6.79 7.51 21.60
C PRO A 26 -5.86 8.72 21.61
N TRP A 27 -6.39 9.91 21.91
CA TRP A 27 -5.58 11.14 22.02
C TRP A 27 -4.37 10.94 22.93
N SER A 28 -4.54 10.25 24.06
CA SER A 28 -3.47 9.98 25.02
C SER A 28 -2.29 9.23 24.41
N ARG A 29 -2.54 8.28 23.48
CA ARG A 29 -1.47 7.58 22.76
C ARG A 29 -0.78 8.48 21.75
N VAL A 30 -1.55 9.28 21.00
CA VAL A 30 -1.00 10.24 20.03
C VAL A 30 -0.12 11.27 20.75
N HIS A 31 -0.62 11.84 21.84
CA HIS A 31 0.10 12.80 22.67
C HIS A 31 1.37 12.19 23.29
N SER A 32 1.29 10.96 23.83
CA SER A 32 2.46 10.26 24.36
C SER A 32 3.53 9.98 23.28
N ALA A 33 3.11 9.67 22.05
CA ALA A 33 4.04 9.49 20.93
C ALA A 33 4.68 10.82 20.51
N TYR A 34 3.91 11.91 20.51
CA TYR A 34 4.41 13.26 20.26
C TYR A 34 5.46 13.69 21.29
N GLU A 35 5.18 13.50 22.59
CA GLU A 35 6.13 13.78 23.66
C GLU A 35 7.45 13.00 23.51
N SER A 36 7.35 11.75 23.07
CA SER A 36 8.51 10.90 22.82
C SER A 36 9.34 11.41 21.62
N ALA A 37 8.66 11.79 20.53
CA ALA A 37 9.30 12.41 19.36
C ALA A 37 9.98 13.75 19.70
N VAL A 38 9.37 14.57 20.55
CA VAL A 38 10.00 15.80 21.07
C VAL A 38 11.28 15.44 21.83
N ALA A 39 11.23 14.47 22.75
CA ALA A 39 12.40 14.07 23.53
C ALA A 39 13.55 13.54 22.65
N GLU A 40 13.24 12.73 21.63
CA GLU A 40 14.22 12.26 20.63
C GLU A 40 14.85 13.43 19.87
N THR A 41 14.02 14.35 19.37
CA THR A 41 14.49 15.50 18.59
C THR A 41 15.38 16.41 19.45
N VAL A 42 15.01 16.63 20.72
CA VAL A 42 15.82 17.40 21.67
C VAL A 42 17.17 16.73 21.93
N ALA A 43 17.22 15.40 22.01
CA ALA A 43 18.46 14.65 22.21
C ALA A 43 19.40 14.77 21.00
N ASP A 44 18.84 14.80 19.79
CA ASP A 44 19.60 14.91 18.54
C ASP A 44 19.93 16.35 18.11
N THR A 45 19.28 17.36 18.69
CA THR A 45 19.53 18.77 18.37
C THR A 45 20.86 19.25 18.94
N GLU A 46 21.72 19.77 18.05
CA GLU A 46 22.91 20.54 18.43
C GLU A 46 22.55 22.02 18.50
N LEU A 47 22.59 22.61 19.70
CA LEU A 47 22.46 24.05 19.88
C LEU A 47 23.85 24.68 19.95
N PRO A 48 24.07 25.86 19.33
CA PRO A 48 25.29 26.63 19.53
C PRO A 48 25.57 26.86 21.03
N GLY A 49 26.71 26.38 21.52
CA GLY A 49 27.08 26.45 22.95
C GLY A 49 26.71 25.22 23.80
N PHE A 50 25.98 24.25 23.27
CA PHE A 50 25.66 22.99 23.95
C PHE A 50 26.12 21.78 23.13
N ARG A 51 26.67 20.78 23.82
CA ARG A 51 27.01 19.49 23.20
C ARG A 51 25.73 18.72 22.87
N LYS A 52 25.72 17.93 21.78
CA LYS A 52 24.66 16.97 21.42
C LYS A 52 24.17 16.25 22.68
N SER A 53 22.84 16.15 22.88
CA SER A 53 22.14 15.61 24.07
C SER A 53 22.14 16.42 25.38
N LYS A 54 22.77 17.61 25.44
CA LYS A 54 22.81 18.46 26.65
C LYS A 54 22.01 19.76 26.53
N ALA A 55 21.35 19.99 25.40
CA ALA A 55 20.47 21.13 25.22
C ALA A 55 19.23 21.02 26.14
N PRO A 56 18.89 22.05 26.95
CA PRO A 56 17.69 22.05 27.77
C PRO A 56 16.42 22.03 26.90
N ARG A 57 15.48 21.12 27.22
CA ARG A 57 14.20 20.94 26.50
C ARG A 57 13.44 22.25 26.30
N SER A 58 13.37 23.10 27.34
CA SER A 58 12.68 24.40 27.32
C SER A 58 13.20 25.40 26.29
N LEU A 59 14.44 25.25 25.80
CA LEU A 59 15.04 26.13 24.80
C LEU A 59 14.93 25.57 23.37
N VAL A 60 14.72 24.26 23.23
CA VAL A 60 14.61 23.56 21.95
C VAL A 60 13.15 23.47 21.51
N GLU A 61 12.25 23.10 22.42
CA GLU A 61 10.83 22.84 22.15
C GLU A 61 10.09 24.01 21.47
N PRO A 62 10.31 25.29 21.82
CA PRO A 62 9.70 26.41 21.10
C PRO A 62 10.20 26.61 19.66
N LYS A 63 11.34 26.01 19.30
CA LYS A 63 11.95 26.08 17.96
C LYS A 63 11.61 24.87 17.10
N LEU A 64 11.00 23.83 17.67
CA LEU A 64 10.62 22.64 16.92
C LEU A 64 9.42 22.95 16.03
N ASP A 65 9.48 22.45 14.80
CA ASP A 65 8.34 22.44 13.90
C ASP A 65 7.33 21.38 14.39
N ARG A 66 6.22 21.86 14.96
CA ARG A 66 5.18 20.98 15.52
C ARG A 66 4.64 19.97 14.50
N ASN A 67 4.53 20.34 13.22
CA ASN A 67 4.01 19.44 12.19
C ASN A 67 5.03 18.36 11.83
N GLN A 68 6.32 18.70 11.76
CA GLN A 68 7.38 17.73 11.50
C GLN A 68 7.53 16.75 12.67
N THR A 69 7.56 17.24 13.91
CA THR A 69 7.64 16.38 15.10
C THR A 69 6.42 15.47 15.22
N LEU A 70 5.22 15.99 14.95
CA LEU A 70 4.01 15.19 14.90
C LEU A 70 4.05 14.14 13.79
N SER A 71 4.52 14.49 12.60
CA SER A 71 4.66 13.54 11.50
C SER A 71 5.64 12.41 11.84
N HIS A 72 6.76 12.74 12.50
CA HIS A 72 7.72 11.75 13.02
C HIS A 72 7.06 10.83 14.06
N ALA A 73 6.34 11.39 15.04
CA ALA A 73 5.63 10.62 16.05
C ALA A 73 4.62 9.64 15.44
N LEU A 74 3.80 10.12 14.50
CA LEU A 74 2.82 9.32 13.77
C LEU A 74 3.48 8.25 12.90
N GLY A 75 4.64 8.55 12.32
CA GLY A 75 5.46 7.62 11.54
C GLY A 75 5.89 6.38 12.31
N HIS A 76 6.05 6.47 13.64
CA HIS A 76 6.34 5.31 14.50
C HIS A 76 5.09 4.68 15.10
N LEU A 77 4.09 5.49 15.44
CA LEU A 77 2.87 5.04 16.10
C LEU A 77 1.96 4.23 15.16
N ILE A 78 1.67 4.77 13.98
CA ILE A 78 0.70 4.18 13.05
C ILE A 78 1.12 2.79 12.57
N PRO A 79 2.39 2.53 12.20
CA PRO A 79 2.81 1.18 11.79
C PRO A 79 2.60 0.13 12.88
N LYS A 80 2.84 0.48 14.15
CA LYS A 80 2.61 -0.44 15.29
C LYS A 80 1.13 -0.76 15.48
N GLU A 81 0.27 0.25 15.41
CA GLU A 81 -1.19 0.06 15.54
C GLU A 81 -1.75 -0.72 14.34
N TYR A 82 -1.25 -0.45 13.13
CA TYR A 82 -1.58 -1.20 11.93
C TYR A 82 -1.15 -2.68 12.05
N GLU A 83 0.07 -2.94 12.50
CA GLU A 83 0.57 -4.32 12.70
C GLU A 83 -0.29 -5.07 13.72
N ALA A 84 -0.66 -4.43 14.82
CA ALA A 84 -1.57 -5.01 15.81
C ALA A 84 -2.95 -5.32 15.21
N ALA A 85 -3.50 -4.42 14.38
CA ALA A 85 -4.77 -4.66 13.69
C ALA A 85 -4.67 -5.81 12.67
N VAL A 86 -3.60 -5.86 11.88
CA VAL A 86 -3.33 -6.95 10.93
C VAL A 86 -3.27 -8.30 11.64
N LYS A 87 -2.52 -8.38 12.75
CA LYS A 87 -2.44 -9.60 13.58
C LYS A 87 -3.79 -10.00 14.15
N LYS A 88 -4.53 -9.05 14.73
CA LYS A 88 -5.87 -9.27 15.31
C LYS A 88 -6.87 -9.81 14.29
N HIS A 89 -6.81 -9.31 13.06
CA HIS A 89 -7.71 -9.71 11.97
C HIS A 89 -7.13 -10.86 11.11
N ALA A 90 -5.96 -11.41 11.48
CA ALA A 90 -5.25 -12.47 10.76
C ALA A 90 -5.08 -12.20 9.25
N LEU A 91 -4.83 -10.93 8.90
CA LEU A 91 -4.71 -10.48 7.52
C LEU A 91 -3.33 -10.81 6.97
N LYS A 92 -3.25 -11.00 5.65
CA LYS A 92 -1.98 -11.16 4.91
C LYS A 92 -1.82 -10.06 3.86
N PRO A 93 -1.57 -8.80 4.28
CA PRO A 93 -1.38 -7.70 3.35
C PRO A 93 -0.30 -8.04 2.32
N LEU A 94 -0.63 -7.89 1.04
CA LEU A 94 0.31 -8.05 -0.06
C LEU A 94 1.11 -6.76 -0.29
N LEU A 95 0.46 -5.61 -0.07
CA LEU A 95 1.04 -4.28 -0.24
C LEU A 95 1.11 -3.53 1.08
N HIS A 96 2.05 -2.58 1.17
CA HIS A 96 2.06 -1.61 2.24
C HIS A 96 0.77 -0.78 2.22
N PRO A 97 0.19 -0.45 3.39
CA PRO A 97 -1.07 0.26 3.42
C PRO A 97 -0.90 1.73 3.02
N GLN A 98 -1.82 2.24 2.20
CA GLN A 98 -2.00 3.68 2.03
C GLN A 98 -2.77 4.24 3.23
N ILE A 99 -2.08 5.04 4.06
CA ILE A 99 -2.67 5.64 5.26
C ILE A 99 -3.26 7.01 4.93
N LYS A 100 -4.51 7.25 5.33
CA LYS A 100 -5.20 8.54 5.26
C LYS A 100 -5.72 8.94 6.63
N ILE A 101 -5.53 10.20 7.02
CA ILE A 101 -6.14 10.75 8.23
C ILE A 101 -7.60 11.06 7.91
N VAL A 102 -8.52 10.50 8.70
CA VAL A 102 -9.97 10.76 8.62
C VAL A 102 -10.37 11.83 9.62
N SER A 103 -9.84 11.76 10.84
CA SER A 103 -10.01 12.78 11.89
C SER A 103 -8.74 12.89 12.72
N GLY A 104 -8.34 14.10 13.09
CA GLY A 104 -7.13 14.37 13.87
C GLY A 104 -7.23 15.66 14.66
N LYS A 105 -8.28 15.80 15.46
CA LYS A 105 -8.48 16.97 16.34
C LYS A 105 -7.73 16.78 17.65
N GLU A 106 -7.14 17.85 18.14
CA GLU A 106 -6.46 17.86 19.44
C GLU A 106 -7.46 17.62 20.57
N GLY A 107 -7.09 16.76 21.52
CA GLY A 107 -7.96 16.37 22.64
C GLY A 107 -9.01 15.29 22.29
N GLU A 108 -9.13 14.88 21.02
CA GLU A 108 -10.04 13.83 20.56
C GLU A 108 -9.27 12.61 20.05
N ASP A 109 -9.94 11.45 19.96
CA ASP A 109 -9.37 10.26 19.35
C ASP A 109 -9.13 10.48 17.85
N TRP A 110 -7.97 10.04 17.38
CA TRP A 110 -7.59 10.18 15.98
C TRP A 110 -8.03 8.96 15.19
N VAL A 111 -8.56 9.20 13.99
CA VAL A 111 -9.08 8.15 13.13
C VAL A 111 -8.26 8.14 11.85
N PHE A 112 -7.70 6.98 11.54
CA PHE A 112 -6.93 6.72 10.33
C PHE A 112 -7.61 5.64 9.51
N ARG A 113 -7.55 5.77 8.18
CA ARG A 113 -7.94 4.72 7.25
C ARG A 113 -6.71 4.19 6.54
N ALA A 114 -6.41 2.92 6.78
CA ALA A 114 -5.35 2.17 6.11
C ALA A 114 -5.98 1.32 5.00
N VAL A 115 -5.62 1.58 3.75
CA VAL A 115 -6.10 0.81 2.59
C VAL A 115 -4.97 -0.09 2.10
N THR A 116 -5.21 -1.39 2.04
CA THR A 116 -4.28 -2.40 1.52
C THR A 116 -5.06 -3.45 0.71
N CYS A 117 -4.44 -4.54 0.30
CA CYS A 117 -5.11 -5.69 -0.30
C CYS A 117 -4.41 -6.99 0.06
N GLU A 118 -5.14 -8.10 0.00
CA GLU A 118 -4.59 -9.45 0.06
C GLU A 118 -4.37 -9.99 -1.35
N ALA A 119 -3.54 -11.04 -1.47
CA ALA A 119 -3.46 -11.76 -2.73
C ALA A 119 -4.85 -12.28 -3.14
N PRO A 120 -5.28 -12.08 -4.39
CA PRO A 120 -6.59 -12.52 -4.86
C PRO A 120 -6.70 -14.05 -4.77
N LYS A 121 -7.87 -14.53 -4.37
CA LYS A 121 -8.15 -15.96 -4.32
C LYS A 121 -8.44 -16.47 -5.73
N VAL A 122 -7.54 -17.29 -6.26
CA VAL A 122 -7.72 -17.97 -7.55
C VAL A 122 -8.37 -19.32 -7.31
N THR A 123 -9.49 -19.57 -7.98
CA THR A 123 -10.15 -20.89 -7.94
C THR A 123 -9.95 -21.57 -9.28
N LEU A 124 -9.07 -22.57 -9.32
CA LEU A 124 -8.79 -23.33 -10.54
C LEU A 124 -9.87 -24.42 -10.78
N PRO A 125 -10.21 -24.72 -12.05
CA PRO A 125 -11.08 -25.84 -12.38
C PRO A 125 -10.40 -27.19 -12.10
N LYS A 126 -11.21 -28.24 -11.87
CA LYS A 126 -10.73 -29.61 -11.56
C LYS A 126 -9.84 -30.20 -12.66
N LYS A 127 -10.11 -29.87 -13.92
CA LYS A 127 -9.21 -30.19 -15.04
C LYS A 127 -8.49 -28.90 -15.42
N LEU A 128 -7.16 -28.96 -15.45
CA LEU A 128 -6.36 -27.89 -16.00
C LEU A 128 -6.62 -27.82 -17.50
N LEU A 129 -6.93 -26.62 -17.96
CA LEU A 129 -7.20 -26.29 -19.35
C LEU A 129 -6.02 -25.49 -19.88
N PRO A 130 -5.92 -25.29 -21.21
CA PRO A 130 -5.06 -24.26 -21.78
C PRO A 130 -5.25 -22.90 -21.13
N LEU A 131 -4.20 -22.08 -21.15
CA LEU A 131 -4.19 -20.77 -20.50
C LEU A 131 -5.38 -19.90 -20.91
N ASP A 132 -5.70 -19.84 -22.21
CA ASP A 132 -6.80 -19.00 -22.73
C ASP A 132 -8.15 -19.38 -22.09
N LYS A 133 -8.41 -20.69 -21.99
CA LYS A 133 -9.65 -21.21 -21.37
C LYS A 133 -9.65 -21.05 -19.84
N LEU A 134 -8.48 -21.06 -19.19
CA LEU A 134 -8.38 -20.80 -17.77
C LEU A 134 -8.71 -19.35 -17.44
N ILE A 135 -8.24 -18.39 -18.24
CA ILE A 135 -8.53 -16.97 -18.05
C ILE A 135 -10.03 -16.72 -18.11
N GLU A 136 -10.73 -17.30 -19.09
CA GLU A 136 -12.19 -17.15 -19.21
C GLU A 136 -12.97 -17.85 -18.08
N ALA A 137 -12.48 -19.01 -17.62
CA ALA A 137 -13.14 -19.77 -16.57
C ALA A 137 -12.92 -19.18 -15.17
N CYS A 138 -11.79 -18.49 -14.95
CA CYS A 138 -11.42 -17.97 -13.65
C CYS A 138 -11.99 -16.57 -13.42
N LYS A 139 -13.06 -16.49 -12.61
CA LYS A 139 -13.57 -15.20 -12.10
C LYS A 139 -12.69 -14.71 -10.95
N ILE A 140 -11.60 -14.04 -11.27
CA ILE A 140 -10.66 -13.49 -10.27
C ILE A 140 -11.02 -12.03 -9.99
N LEU A 141 -11.23 -11.71 -8.72
CA LEU A 141 -11.35 -10.33 -8.28
C LEU A 141 -9.96 -9.80 -7.95
N ILE A 142 -9.35 -9.08 -8.89
CA ILE A 142 -8.09 -8.36 -8.65
C ILE A 142 -8.40 -7.07 -7.88
N PRO A 143 -7.74 -6.84 -6.73
CA PRO A 143 -7.88 -5.59 -5.98
C PRO A 143 -7.44 -4.38 -6.81
N ASP A 144 -8.24 -3.31 -6.81
CA ASP A 144 -7.93 -2.10 -7.58
C ASP A 144 -6.62 -1.46 -7.10
N LEU A 145 -6.31 -1.53 -5.81
CA LEU A 145 -5.02 -1.03 -5.28
C LEU A 145 -3.83 -1.75 -5.91
N LEU A 146 -3.95 -3.06 -6.15
CA LEU A 146 -2.88 -3.84 -6.77
C LEU A 146 -2.73 -3.50 -8.26
N VAL A 147 -3.85 -3.24 -8.94
CA VAL A 147 -3.85 -2.76 -10.32
C VAL A 147 -3.18 -1.40 -10.43
N GLU A 148 -3.50 -0.47 -9.52
CA GLU A 148 -2.88 0.86 -9.46
C GLU A 148 -1.37 0.77 -9.25
N GLU A 149 -0.91 -0.06 -8.31
CA GLU A 149 0.52 -0.24 -8.03
C GLU A 149 1.28 -0.80 -9.23
N GLU A 150 0.75 -1.84 -9.88
CA GLU A 150 1.35 -2.43 -11.07
C GLU A 150 1.34 -1.45 -12.25
N ALA A 151 0.26 -0.68 -12.43
CA ALA A 151 0.19 0.35 -13.46
C ALA A 151 1.23 1.46 -13.22
N ASN A 152 1.43 1.89 -11.97
CA ASN A 152 2.44 2.87 -11.61
C ASN A 152 3.87 2.37 -11.88
N HIS A 153 4.16 1.11 -11.53
CA HIS A 153 5.46 0.50 -11.82
C HIS A 153 5.75 0.46 -13.32
N ARG A 154 4.75 0.10 -14.14
CA ARG A 154 4.87 0.12 -15.61
C ARG A 154 5.08 1.52 -16.18
N LEU A 155 4.35 2.50 -15.64
CA LEU A 155 4.52 3.90 -16.04
C LEU A 155 5.91 4.41 -15.71
N ALA A 156 6.46 4.07 -14.54
CA ALA A 156 7.83 4.42 -14.17
C ALA A 156 8.83 3.81 -15.19
N GLY A 157 8.68 2.52 -15.51
CA GLY A 157 9.51 1.88 -16.53
C GLY A 157 9.36 2.50 -17.92
N LEU A 158 8.15 2.91 -18.30
CA LEU A 158 7.92 3.63 -19.55
C LEU A 158 8.65 4.98 -19.56
N VAL A 159 8.55 5.76 -18.48
CA VAL A 159 9.23 7.06 -18.34
C VAL A 159 10.74 6.88 -18.46
N GLU A 160 11.31 5.88 -17.79
CA GLU A 160 12.73 5.56 -17.88
C GLU A 160 13.16 5.20 -19.30
N ASN A 161 12.40 4.33 -19.97
CA ASN A 161 12.67 3.94 -21.36
C ASN A 161 12.58 5.12 -22.32
N LEU A 162 11.58 6.00 -22.16
CA LEU A 162 11.44 7.21 -22.98
C LEU A 162 12.60 8.18 -22.76
N THR A 163 13.01 8.36 -21.50
CA THR A 163 14.14 9.22 -21.13
C THR A 163 15.43 8.71 -21.77
N GLN A 164 15.66 7.39 -21.78
CA GLN A 164 16.81 6.76 -22.45
C GLN A 164 16.80 6.96 -23.96
N LEU A 165 15.62 6.98 -24.58
CA LEU A 165 15.43 7.27 -26.00
C LEU A 165 15.48 8.77 -26.33
N GLY A 166 15.74 9.64 -25.35
CA GLY A 166 15.82 11.09 -25.53
C GLY A 166 14.48 11.75 -25.79
N THR A 167 13.37 11.14 -25.34
CA THR A 167 12.01 11.70 -25.48
C THR A 167 11.33 11.84 -24.12
N SER A 168 10.28 12.66 -24.05
CA SER A 168 9.51 12.88 -22.82
C SER A 168 8.15 12.19 -22.87
N VAL A 169 7.54 12.00 -21.71
CA VAL A 169 6.15 11.51 -21.59
C VAL A 169 5.19 12.44 -22.34
N ASP A 170 5.37 13.76 -22.24
CA ASP A 170 4.52 14.73 -22.94
C ASP A 170 4.61 14.59 -24.46
N GLN A 171 5.81 14.33 -24.98
CA GLN A 171 6.02 14.11 -26.41
C GLN A 171 5.42 12.78 -26.87
N TYR A 172 5.52 11.72 -26.06
CA TYR A 172 4.88 10.43 -26.31
C TYR A 172 3.35 10.57 -26.35
N LEU A 173 2.76 11.23 -25.34
CA LEU A 173 1.33 11.51 -25.24
C LEU A 173 0.85 12.33 -26.45
N SER A 174 1.60 13.37 -26.83
CA SER A 174 1.28 14.20 -28.00
C SER A 174 1.32 13.41 -29.32
N THR A 175 2.33 12.55 -29.48
CA THR A 175 2.48 11.70 -30.68
C THR A 175 1.36 10.68 -30.79
N LYS A 176 0.99 10.07 -29.67
CA LYS A 176 -0.09 9.09 -29.58
C LYS A 176 -1.48 9.72 -29.51
N LYS A 177 -1.57 11.06 -29.37
CA LYS A 177 -2.80 11.81 -29.10
C LYS A 177 -3.57 11.25 -27.89
N LEU A 178 -2.84 10.85 -26.86
CA LEU A 178 -3.38 10.33 -25.62
C LEU A 178 -3.25 11.37 -24.50
N THR A 179 -4.18 11.36 -23.57
CA THR A 179 -4.08 12.09 -22.31
C THR A 179 -3.38 11.23 -21.26
N ALA A 180 -2.85 11.87 -20.21
CA ALA A 180 -2.27 11.16 -19.07
C ALA A 180 -3.30 10.26 -18.36
N GLU A 181 -4.56 10.66 -18.34
CA GLU A 181 -5.67 9.89 -17.77
C GLU A 181 -5.98 8.65 -18.62
N GLU A 182 -6.05 8.79 -19.94
CA GLU A 182 -6.25 7.65 -20.85
C GLU A 182 -5.09 6.67 -20.81
N LEU A 183 -3.85 7.15 -20.76
CA LEU A 183 -2.68 6.29 -20.63
C LEU A 183 -2.73 5.51 -19.32
N LYS A 184 -3.03 6.17 -18.19
CA LYS A 184 -3.21 5.49 -16.89
C LYS A 184 -4.33 4.46 -16.94
N ALA A 185 -5.47 4.78 -17.54
CA ALA A 185 -6.59 3.85 -17.68
C ALA A 185 -6.23 2.63 -18.54
N GLN A 186 -5.49 2.83 -19.65
CA GLN A 186 -4.98 1.73 -20.48
C GLN A 186 -4.00 0.85 -19.70
N MET A 187 -3.05 1.45 -18.99
CA MET A 187 -2.10 0.72 -18.16
C MET A 187 -2.80 -0.06 -17.04
N ALA A 188 -3.81 0.53 -16.39
CA ALA A 188 -4.61 -0.15 -15.38
C ALA A 188 -5.38 -1.35 -15.95
N LYS A 189 -5.99 -1.19 -17.14
CA LYS A 189 -6.68 -2.31 -17.82
C LYS A 189 -5.70 -3.44 -18.13
N GLN A 190 -4.56 -3.11 -18.72
CA GLN A 190 -3.53 -4.09 -19.05
C GLN A 190 -2.94 -4.76 -17.81
N ALA A 191 -2.68 -3.99 -16.74
CA ALA A 191 -2.21 -4.51 -15.47
C ALA A 191 -3.20 -5.50 -14.86
N ARG A 192 -4.51 -5.24 -14.95
CA ARG A 192 -5.54 -6.16 -14.45
C ARG A 192 -5.53 -7.49 -15.20
N GLU A 193 -5.42 -7.45 -16.52
CA GLU A 193 -5.35 -8.65 -17.36
C GLU A 193 -4.08 -9.46 -17.04
N ASP A 194 -2.93 -8.80 -17.02
CA ASP A 194 -1.64 -9.47 -16.76
C ASP A 194 -1.57 -10.03 -15.34
N LEU A 195 -2.01 -9.27 -14.33
CA LEU A 195 -2.08 -9.77 -12.95
C LEU A 195 -2.98 -11.00 -12.86
N SER A 196 -4.10 -11.02 -13.59
CA SER A 196 -4.99 -12.19 -13.62
C SER A 196 -4.26 -13.41 -14.16
N VAL A 197 -3.50 -13.25 -15.25
CA VAL A 197 -2.66 -14.32 -15.82
C VAL A 197 -1.60 -14.76 -14.80
N GLU A 198 -0.86 -13.83 -14.22
CA GLU A 198 0.23 -14.16 -13.29
C GLU A 198 -0.30 -14.88 -12.04
N PHE A 199 -1.42 -14.46 -11.46
CA PHE A 199 -2.01 -15.18 -10.32
C PHE A 199 -2.50 -16.58 -10.69
N ILE A 200 -3.06 -16.78 -11.89
CA ILE A 200 -3.43 -18.12 -12.38
C ILE A 200 -2.18 -18.99 -12.50
N LEU A 201 -1.13 -18.48 -13.15
CA LEU A 201 0.12 -19.20 -13.32
C LEU A 201 0.74 -19.56 -11.98
N LEU A 202 0.80 -18.63 -11.03
CA LEU A 202 1.30 -18.88 -9.68
C LEU A 202 0.51 -19.99 -8.97
N GLU A 203 -0.81 -20.03 -9.12
CA GLU A 203 -1.62 -21.07 -8.48
C GLU A 203 -1.42 -22.44 -9.15
N VAL A 204 -1.32 -22.49 -10.48
CA VAL A 204 -0.97 -23.71 -11.22
C VAL A 204 0.42 -24.20 -10.84
N GLN A 205 1.39 -23.28 -10.75
CA GLN A 205 2.76 -23.56 -10.37
C GLN A 205 2.82 -24.19 -8.97
N LYS A 206 2.09 -23.64 -7.99
CA LYS A 206 1.99 -24.21 -6.64
C LYS A 206 1.36 -25.60 -6.64
N LEU A 207 0.27 -25.79 -7.40
CA LEU A 207 -0.46 -27.05 -7.46
C LEU A 207 0.38 -28.16 -8.10
N LYS A 208 1.14 -27.84 -9.16
CA LYS A 208 2.01 -28.78 -9.88
C LYS A 208 3.44 -28.82 -9.37
N LYS A 209 3.81 -27.94 -8.44
CA LYS A 209 5.18 -27.72 -7.93
C LYS A 209 6.18 -27.51 -9.07
N LEU A 210 5.79 -26.72 -10.06
CA LEU A 210 6.67 -26.39 -11.18
C LEU A 210 7.74 -25.38 -10.74
N PRO A 211 8.98 -25.50 -11.22
CA PRO A 211 10.10 -24.71 -10.73
C PRO A 211 10.01 -23.25 -11.19
N ASP A 212 9.45 -22.97 -12.37
CA ASP A 212 9.43 -21.62 -12.93
C ASP A 212 8.21 -21.34 -13.82
N ARG A 213 8.07 -20.05 -14.13
CA ARG A 213 7.00 -19.50 -14.97
C ARG A 213 7.03 -20.08 -16.39
N ALA A 214 8.20 -20.26 -16.99
CA ALA A 214 8.30 -20.74 -18.36
C ALA A 214 7.81 -22.18 -18.47
N GLN A 215 8.21 -23.05 -17.53
CA GLN A 215 7.70 -24.43 -17.47
C GLN A 215 6.20 -24.51 -17.19
N THR A 216 5.67 -23.59 -16.40
CA THR A 216 4.22 -23.50 -16.16
C THR A 216 3.46 -23.14 -17.43
N LEU A 217 3.98 -22.18 -18.21
CA LEU A 217 3.42 -21.82 -19.51
C LEU A 217 3.53 -22.97 -20.52
N GLU A 218 4.68 -23.64 -20.58
CA GLU A 218 4.89 -24.78 -21.46
C GLU A 218 3.94 -25.94 -21.13
N TYR A 219 3.76 -26.23 -19.84
CA TYR A 219 2.78 -27.21 -19.38
C TYR A 219 1.35 -26.84 -19.81
N LEU A 220 0.93 -25.60 -19.62
CA LEU A 220 -0.41 -25.17 -20.03
C LEU A 220 -0.60 -25.17 -21.55
N LYS A 221 0.45 -24.86 -22.32
CA LYS A 221 0.44 -24.96 -23.80
C LYS A 221 0.37 -26.40 -24.29
N SER A 222 0.94 -27.35 -23.53
CA SER A 222 0.88 -28.79 -23.85
C SER A 222 -0.51 -29.41 -23.66
N LEU A 223 -1.44 -28.69 -23.00
CA LEU A 223 -2.83 -29.11 -22.79
C LEU A 223 -3.78 -28.70 -23.94
N VAL A 224 -3.26 -27.98 -24.96
CA VAL A 224 -3.97 -27.61 -26.20
C VAL A 224 -3.90 -28.77 -27.18
#